data_AF-A0AA38HIE5-F1
#
_entry.id   AF-A0AA38HIE5-F1
#
_cell.length_a   1.000
_cell.length_b   1.000
_cell.length_c   1.000
_cell.angle_alpha   90.00
_cell.angle_beta   90.00
_cell.angle_gamma   90.00
#
_symmetry.space_group_name_H-M   'P 1'
#
loop_
_entity.id
_entity.type
_entity.pdbx_description
1 polymer ?
#
loop_
_entity_poly.entity_id
_entity_poly.type
_entity_poly.pdbx_seq_one_letter_code
_entity_poly.pdbx_strand_id
1 'polypeptide(L)'
;MFAPSPVSFGSEPNTQISSVDLGYPGALPTVNRAGVKHALRACHALNMTIDPLLRFDRKNYFYPDLAKGFQITQQYHPIGSNGTLTATLVDGTTKTFDIERLHIEEDTAKQNHIGDTTYLDYNRSGIGLIEVVSRPVMRSADDAVAYVDKLREIVLYLGVSDAKMNEGSLRCDVNISLRPYGTEEFGNKVEIKNLNSLNNVKKSIEFEIKRQTELLLKGEVVDQETRRFDEATQETILMRKKSSAVDYRYFRDPNIHPIQLDAN
;
A
#
# COMPACT_ATOMS: atom_id res chain seq x y z
N MET A 1 15.69 -2.73 1.67
CA MET A 1 15.53 -1.26 1.82
C MET A 1 16.49 -0.71 2.85
N PHE A 2 16.49 -1.29 4.05
CA PHE A 2 17.31 -0.81 5.18
C PHE A 2 18.41 -1.79 5.60
N ALA A 3 18.54 -2.91 4.87
CA ALA A 3 19.47 -4.00 5.11
C ALA A 3 20.22 -4.37 3.82
N PRO A 4 21.40 -5.02 3.92
CA PRO A 4 22.20 -5.42 2.77
C PRO A 4 21.72 -6.70 2.07
N SER A 5 20.71 -7.38 2.63
CA SER A 5 20.20 -8.64 2.09
C SER A 5 19.71 -8.50 0.66
N PRO A 6 19.98 -9.50 -0.21
CA PRO A 6 19.51 -9.50 -1.58
C PRO A 6 17.98 -9.63 -1.65
N VAL A 7 17.41 -9.17 -2.76
CA VAL A 7 15.99 -9.31 -3.08
C VAL A 7 15.85 -10.31 -4.21
N SER A 8 15.32 -11.50 -3.91
CA SER A 8 15.06 -12.55 -4.90
C SER A 8 13.74 -13.26 -4.62
N PHE A 9 13.04 -13.64 -5.69
CA PHE A 9 11.81 -14.40 -5.61
C PHE A 9 12.11 -15.91 -5.66
N GLY A 10 11.43 -16.70 -4.82
CA GLY A 10 11.49 -18.17 -4.87
C GLY A 10 12.71 -18.82 -4.20
N SER A 11 13.49 -18.06 -3.43
CA SER A 11 14.60 -18.61 -2.63
C SER A 11 14.10 -19.50 -1.49
N GLU A 12 14.97 -20.39 -0.98
CA GLU A 12 14.67 -21.20 0.21
C GLU A 12 14.33 -20.30 1.41
N PRO A 13 13.32 -20.63 2.23
CA PRO A 13 12.89 -19.79 3.34
C PRO A 13 14.03 -19.39 4.29
N ASN A 14 14.05 -18.13 4.71
CA ASN A 14 15.02 -17.58 5.66
C ASN A 14 16.50 -17.71 5.23
N THR A 15 16.79 -17.61 3.93
CA THR A 15 18.17 -17.61 3.39
C THR A 15 18.64 -16.25 2.88
N GLN A 16 17.70 -15.34 2.57
CA GLN A 16 17.96 -13.99 2.04
C GLN A 16 17.76 -12.95 3.15
N ILE A 17 18.46 -13.11 4.26
CA ILE A 17 18.22 -12.36 5.49
C ILE A 17 19.52 -11.92 6.16
N SER A 18 19.44 -10.85 6.95
CA SER A 18 20.51 -10.32 7.77
C SER A 18 20.02 -10.06 9.21
N SER A 19 20.94 -9.69 10.09
CA SER A 19 20.62 -9.26 11.45
C SER A 19 19.64 -8.08 11.49
N VAL A 20 19.66 -7.20 10.48
CA VAL A 20 18.76 -6.05 10.38
C VAL A 20 17.33 -6.50 10.02
N ASP A 21 17.19 -7.43 9.09
CA ASP A 21 15.88 -7.96 8.65
C ASP A 21 15.17 -8.72 9.76
N LEU A 22 15.96 -9.42 10.60
CA LEU A 22 15.51 -10.15 11.78
C LEU A 22 15.41 -9.30 13.05
N GLY A 23 15.75 -8.01 13.01
CA GLY A 23 15.67 -7.13 14.18
C GLY A 23 16.54 -7.56 15.36
N TYR A 24 17.73 -8.13 15.10
CA TYR A 24 18.64 -8.55 16.16
C TYR A 24 19.08 -7.35 17.02
N PRO A 25 19.26 -7.54 18.34
CA PRO A 25 19.78 -6.49 19.21
C PRO A 25 21.10 -5.92 18.69
N GLY A 26 21.16 -4.59 18.55
CA GLY A 26 22.33 -3.88 18.04
C GLY A 26 22.42 -3.75 16.50
N ALA A 27 21.51 -4.37 15.75
CA ALA A 27 21.44 -4.17 14.30
C ALA A 27 20.93 -2.76 13.95
N LEU A 28 21.56 -2.11 12.98
CA LEU A 28 21.22 -0.73 12.57
C LEU A 28 20.83 -0.66 11.08
N PRO A 29 19.79 0.12 10.73
CA PRO A 29 19.35 0.29 9.34
C PRO A 29 20.28 1.20 8.53
N THR A 30 20.44 0.90 7.24
CA THR A 30 21.12 1.77 6.26
C THR A 30 20.26 1.94 5.02
N VAL A 31 19.97 3.19 4.65
CA VAL A 31 19.06 3.52 3.54
C VAL A 31 19.66 3.12 2.19
N ASN A 32 18.92 2.32 1.40
CA ASN A 32 19.30 1.95 0.04
C ASN A 32 19.16 3.15 -0.92
N ARG A 33 20.30 3.66 -1.41
CA ARG A 33 20.38 4.76 -2.37
C ARG A 33 19.64 4.49 -3.69
N ALA A 34 19.71 3.27 -4.22
CA ALA A 34 19.01 2.92 -5.45
C ALA A 34 17.49 2.92 -5.23
N GLY A 35 17.01 2.42 -4.09
CA GLY A 35 15.60 2.47 -3.71
C GLY A 35 15.06 3.90 -3.66
N VAL A 36 15.81 4.83 -3.05
CA VAL A 36 15.46 6.27 -3.04
C VAL A 36 15.41 6.85 -4.47
N LYS A 37 16.38 6.53 -5.33
CA LYS A 37 16.36 6.97 -6.74
C LYS A 37 15.14 6.46 -7.50
N HIS A 38 14.76 5.20 -7.28
CA HIS A 38 13.56 4.63 -7.90
C HIS A 38 12.28 5.33 -7.42
N ALA A 39 12.17 5.63 -6.13
CA ALA A 39 11.05 6.38 -5.58
C ALA A 39 10.95 7.80 -6.17
N LEU A 40 12.08 8.52 -6.29
CA LEU A 40 12.11 9.84 -6.93
C LEU A 40 11.69 9.80 -8.40
N ARG A 41 12.13 8.80 -9.17
CA ARG A 41 11.67 8.60 -10.56
C ARG A 41 10.17 8.40 -10.63
N ALA A 42 9.60 7.63 -9.71
CA ALA A 42 8.15 7.45 -9.62
C ALA A 42 7.44 8.77 -9.26
N CYS A 43 7.96 9.54 -8.29
CA CYS A 43 7.42 10.87 -7.95
C CYS A 43 7.40 11.81 -9.15
N HIS A 44 8.47 11.88 -9.94
CA HIS A 44 8.51 12.72 -11.15
C HIS A 44 7.47 12.28 -12.18
N ALA A 45 7.36 10.98 -12.45
CA ALA A 45 6.38 10.47 -13.41
C ALA A 45 4.92 10.67 -12.96
N LEU A 46 4.70 10.81 -11.65
CA LEU A 46 3.41 11.09 -11.02
C LEU A 46 3.20 12.59 -10.73
N ASN A 47 4.01 13.46 -11.34
CA ASN A 47 3.94 14.92 -11.21
C ASN A 47 3.87 15.40 -9.75
N MET A 48 4.60 14.76 -8.85
CA MET A 48 4.55 15.04 -7.42
C MET A 48 5.49 16.18 -7.01
N THR A 49 5.11 16.89 -5.95
CA THR A 49 6.02 17.76 -5.21
C THR A 49 6.92 16.91 -4.33
N ILE A 50 8.23 17.00 -4.53
CA ILE A 50 9.24 16.24 -3.77
C ILE A 50 9.56 16.96 -2.46
N ASP A 51 9.55 16.24 -1.34
CA ASP A 51 10.07 16.76 -0.07
C ASP A 51 11.62 16.73 -0.12
N PRO A 52 12.30 17.89 0.00
CA PRO A 52 13.75 17.93 -0.07
C PRO A 52 14.42 17.25 1.14
N LEU A 53 13.68 16.96 2.21
CA LEU A 53 14.18 16.28 3.41
C LEU A 53 13.69 14.83 3.44
N LEU A 54 14.57 13.91 3.05
CA LEU A 54 14.30 12.47 3.19
C LEU A 54 14.40 12.07 4.66
N ARG A 55 13.26 11.74 5.27
CA ARG A 55 13.15 11.31 6.66
C ARG A 55 12.24 10.09 6.79
N PHE A 56 12.59 9.22 7.75
CA PHE A 56 11.84 8.01 8.05
C PHE A 56 11.29 8.04 9.47
N ASP A 57 10.17 7.38 9.67
CA ASP A 57 9.43 7.25 10.92
C ASP A 57 9.17 5.77 11.21
N ARG A 58 8.97 5.43 12.48
CA ARG A 58 8.56 4.09 12.91
C ARG A 58 7.04 4.00 13.04
N LYS A 59 6.46 3.01 12.39
CA LYS A 59 5.06 2.59 12.57
C LYS A 59 5.04 1.36 13.48
N ASN A 60 4.64 1.52 14.73
CA ASN A 60 4.81 0.49 15.76
C ASN A 60 3.56 -0.40 15.85
N TYR A 61 3.74 -1.71 15.67
CA TYR A 61 2.70 -2.71 15.91
C TYR A 61 3.34 -4.09 16.11
N PHE A 62 2.67 -4.94 16.89
CA PHE A 62 3.13 -6.30 17.13
C PHE A 62 2.44 -7.25 16.17
N TYR A 63 3.23 -7.94 15.36
CA TYR A 63 2.76 -9.01 14.51
C TYR A 63 3.92 -10.00 14.24
N PRO A 64 3.68 -11.32 14.17
CA PRO A 64 4.74 -12.31 14.00
C PRO A 64 5.61 -12.16 12.74
N ASP A 65 5.14 -11.46 11.72
CA ASP A 65 5.88 -11.21 10.46
C ASP A 65 6.74 -9.94 10.50
N LEU A 66 6.75 -9.23 11.63
CA LEU A 66 7.47 -7.99 11.84
C LEU A 66 8.41 -8.12 13.04
N ALA A 67 9.60 -8.68 12.80
CA ALA A 67 10.57 -9.01 13.86
C ALA A 67 10.95 -7.80 14.75
N LYS A 68 11.01 -6.60 14.17
CA LYS A 68 11.42 -5.38 14.89
C LYS A 68 10.34 -4.82 15.83
N GLY A 69 9.08 -5.24 15.68
CA GLY A 69 7.92 -4.61 16.36
C GLY A 69 7.57 -3.21 15.83
N PHE A 70 8.22 -2.77 14.76
CA PHE A 70 7.90 -1.56 14.01
C PHE A 70 8.35 -1.69 12.55
N GLN A 71 7.59 -1.05 11.65
CA GLN A 71 7.92 -0.91 10.24
C GLN A 71 8.56 0.47 10.04
N ILE A 72 9.71 0.54 9.37
CA ILE A 72 10.30 1.81 8.94
C ILE A 72 9.54 2.30 7.69
N THR A 73 8.94 3.49 7.78
CA THR A 73 8.10 4.12 6.75
C THR A 73 8.34 5.63 6.74
N GLN A 74 7.48 6.43 6.11
CA GLN A 74 7.48 7.89 6.24
C GLN A 74 6.07 8.35 6.53
N GLN A 75 5.83 8.92 7.72
CA GLN A 75 4.51 9.43 8.12
C GLN A 75 4.43 10.93 7.88
N TYR A 76 5.40 11.68 8.39
CA TYR A 76 5.34 13.15 8.43
C TYR A 76 6.01 13.81 7.23
N HIS A 77 7.00 13.15 6.62
CA HIS A 77 7.76 13.63 5.46
C HIS A 77 7.76 12.58 4.34
N PRO A 78 6.61 12.35 3.66
CA PRO A 78 6.59 11.49 2.48
C PRO A 78 7.52 12.06 1.40
N ILE A 79 8.24 11.20 0.68
CA ILE A 79 9.17 11.65 -0.37
C ILE A 79 8.46 12.43 -1.49
N GLY A 80 7.18 12.14 -1.77
CA GLY A 80 6.36 12.87 -2.72
C GLY A 80 4.96 13.17 -2.21
N SER A 81 4.42 14.33 -2.55
CA SER A 81 3.06 14.77 -2.21
C SER A 81 2.37 15.47 -3.38
N ASN A 82 1.03 15.51 -3.37
CA ASN A 82 0.20 16.27 -4.32
C ASN A 82 0.55 15.97 -5.79
N GLY A 83 0.46 14.69 -6.16
CA GLY A 83 0.68 14.21 -7.52
C GLY A 83 -0.58 14.16 -8.36
N THR A 84 -0.41 13.82 -9.64
CA THR A 84 -1.49 13.51 -10.56
C THR A 84 -1.13 12.35 -11.48
N LEU A 85 -2.14 11.56 -11.86
CA LEU A 85 -2.02 10.48 -12.81
C LEU A 85 -3.16 10.55 -13.83
N THR A 86 -2.84 10.58 -15.11
CA THR A 86 -3.83 10.58 -16.19
C THR A 86 -3.92 9.19 -16.81
N ALA A 87 -5.11 8.60 -16.81
CA ALA A 87 -5.40 7.31 -17.43
C ALA A 87 -6.50 7.42 -18.49
N THR A 88 -6.48 6.51 -19.46
CA THR A 88 -7.54 6.35 -20.45
C THR A 88 -8.57 5.37 -19.90
N LEU A 89 -9.84 5.76 -19.94
CA LEU A 89 -10.98 4.94 -19.53
C LEU A 89 -11.42 4.00 -20.66
N VAL A 90 -12.32 3.06 -20.33
CA VAL A 90 -12.84 2.05 -21.27
C VAL A 90 -13.58 2.68 -22.46
N ASP A 91 -14.20 3.84 -22.26
CA ASP A 91 -14.90 4.60 -23.31
C ASP A 91 -13.96 5.44 -24.19
N GLY A 92 -12.64 5.36 -23.96
CA GLY A 92 -11.61 6.11 -24.69
C GLY A 92 -11.38 7.53 -24.18
N THR A 93 -12.15 8.01 -23.20
CA THR A 93 -11.92 9.31 -22.58
C THR A 93 -10.72 9.27 -21.64
N THR A 94 -10.06 10.41 -21.44
CA THR A 94 -8.96 10.53 -20.47
C THR A 94 -9.45 11.17 -19.19
N LYS A 95 -9.01 10.63 -18.06
CA LYS A 95 -9.30 11.17 -16.73
C LYS A 95 -8.03 11.32 -15.91
N THR A 96 -7.93 12.44 -15.20
CA THR A 96 -6.84 12.72 -14.26
C THR A 96 -7.29 12.43 -12.84
N PHE A 97 -6.45 11.72 -12.09
CA PHE A 97 -6.67 11.35 -10.71
C PHE A 97 -5.60 11.99 -9.83
N ASP A 98 -6.02 12.65 -8.76
CA ASP A 98 -5.12 13.23 -7.78
C ASP A 98 -4.53 12.16 -6.86
N ILE A 99 -3.23 12.30 -6.60
CA ILE A 99 -2.46 11.46 -5.69
C ILE A 99 -2.11 12.28 -4.45
N GLU A 100 -2.43 11.76 -3.27
CA GLU A 100 -2.13 12.44 -2.02
C GLU A 100 -0.63 12.40 -1.72
N ARG A 101 -0.04 11.21 -1.73
CA ARG A 101 1.34 10.97 -1.33
C ARG A 101 1.93 9.71 -1.92
N LEU A 102 3.26 9.70 -1.98
CA LEU A 102 4.11 8.55 -2.22
C LEU A 102 5.16 8.53 -1.13
N HIS A 103 5.33 7.40 -0.46
CA HIS A 103 6.36 7.25 0.55
C HIS A 103 7.08 5.92 0.46
N ILE A 104 8.31 5.90 0.97
CA ILE A 104 9.15 4.70 1.01
C ILE A 104 8.93 3.97 2.32
N GLU A 105 8.78 2.64 2.24
CA GLU A 105 8.75 1.79 3.42
C GLU A 105 9.41 0.43 3.16
N GLU A 106 9.43 -0.42 4.19
CA GLU A 106 9.88 -1.80 4.09
C GLU A 106 8.73 -2.81 4.19
N ASP A 107 8.86 -3.94 3.49
CA ASP A 107 7.88 -5.03 3.55
C ASP A 107 8.05 -5.92 4.79
N THR A 108 7.01 -6.67 5.12
CA THR A 108 7.01 -7.68 6.20
C THR A 108 7.33 -9.08 5.67
N ALA A 109 7.63 -10.00 6.59
CA ALA A 109 7.81 -11.41 6.27
C ALA A 109 6.55 -12.03 5.64
N LYS A 110 6.73 -13.16 4.95
CA LYS A 110 5.61 -13.95 4.45
C LYS A 110 5.16 -14.94 5.52
N GLN A 111 3.85 -15.10 5.64
CA GLN A 111 3.22 -16.08 6.51
C GLN A 111 2.60 -17.20 5.67
N ASN A 112 2.87 -18.44 6.06
CA ASN A 112 2.21 -19.62 5.50
C ASN A 112 1.52 -20.37 6.65
N HIS A 113 0.20 -20.48 6.59
CA HIS A 113 -0.59 -21.20 7.59
C HIS A 113 -0.80 -22.63 7.12
N ILE A 114 -0.34 -23.62 7.90
CA ILE A 114 -0.52 -25.05 7.62
C ILE A 114 -1.10 -25.68 8.89
N GLY A 115 -2.38 -26.07 8.81
CA GLY A 115 -3.14 -26.46 9.99
C GLY A 115 -3.17 -25.33 11.02
N ASP A 116 -2.85 -25.65 12.27
CA ASP A 116 -2.82 -24.70 13.39
C ASP A 116 -1.46 -24.00 13.56
N THR A 117 -0.51 -24.23 12.65
CA THR A 117 0.85 -23.66 12.73
C THR A 117 1.05 -22.59 11.67
N THR A 118 1.67 -21.48 12.09
CA THR A 118 2.09 -20.40 11.19
C THR A 118 3.60 -20.46 10.99
N TYR A 119 4.01 -20.67 9.74
CA TYR A 119 5.41 -20.65 9.32
C TYR A 119 5.75 -19.26 8.80
N LEU A 120 6.92 -18.76 9.21
CA LEU A 120 7.42 -17.44 8.84
C LEU A 120 8.62 -17.56 7.91
N ASP A 121 8.53 -16.86 6.79
CA ASP A 121 9.64 -16.67 5.86
C ASP A 121 10.03 -15.20 5.79
N TYR A 122 11.17 -14.89 6.40
CA TYR A 122 11.72 -13.55 6.51
C TYR A 122 12.49 -13.08 5.27
N ASN A 123 12.61 -13.89 4.21
CA ASN A 123 13.24 -13.46 2.95
C ASN A 123 12.63 -12.17 2.38
N ARG A 124 11.33 -11.92 2.64
CA ARG A 124 10.61 -10.72 2.19
C ARG A 124 10.77 -9.52 3.13
N SER A 125 11.14 -9.77 4.39
CA SER A 125 11.30 -8.72 5.40
C SER A 125 12.35 -7.71 4.94
N GLY A 126 12.04 -6.42 5.05
CA GLY A 126 13.01 -5.38 4.72
C GLY A 126 13.07 -5.01 3.24
N ILE A 127 12.38 -5.71 2.33
CA ILE A 127 12.30 -5.34 0.90
C ILE A 127 11.73 -3.93 0.76
N GLY A 128 12.28 -3.12 -0.16
CA GLY A 128 11.81 -1.75 -0.36
C GLY A 128 10.49 -1.66 -1.10
N LEU A 129 9.60 -0.83 -0.58
CA LEU A 129 8.30 -0.53 -1.15
C LEU A 129 8.15 0.97 -1.37
N ILE A 130 7.32 1.31 -2.34
CA ILE A 130 6.68 2.61 -2.43
C ILE A 130 5.19 2.42 -2.18
N GLU A 131 4.63 3.13 -1.20
CA GLU A 131 3.19 3.18 -0.97
C GLU A 131 2.65 4.45 -1.63
N VAL A 132 1.77 4.27 -2.63
CA VAL A 132 1.11 5.35 -3.37
C VAL A 132 -0.34 5.46 -2.91
N VAL A 133 -0.70 6.60 -2.31
CA VAL A 133 -2.04 6.85 -1.78
C VAL A 133 -2.75 7.85 -2.67
N SER A 134 -3.87 7.44 -3.25
CA SER A 134 -4.73 8.33 -4.04
C SER A 134 -5.61 9.19 -3.15
N ARG A 135 -6.01 10.36 -3.65
CA ARG A 135 -7.16 11.08 -3.08
C ARG A 135 -8.45 10.32 -3.41
N PRO A 136 -9.56 10.50 -2.66
CA PRO A 136 -10.83 9.85 -2.95
C PRO A 136 -11.53 10.49 -4.17
N VAL A 137 -10.93 10.40 -5.36
CA VAL A 137 -11.39 11.03 -6.62
C VAL A 137 -11.96 10.02 -7.63
N MET A 138 -11.74 8.72 -7.42
CA MET A 138 -12.36 7.67 -8.22
C MET A 138 -13.86 7.57 -7.90
N ARG A 139 -14.70 7.41 -8.92
CA ARG A 139 -16.17 7.42 -8.82
C ARG A 139 -16.82 6.15 -9.34
N SER A 140 -16.04 5.21 -9.89
CA SER A 140 -16.52 3.91 -10.38
C SER A 140 -15.45 2.82 -10.20
N ALA A 141 -15.86 1.57 -10.38
CA ALA A 141 -14.91 0.45 -10.44
C ALA A 141 -13.97 0.58 -11.65
N ASP A 142 -14.46 1.08 -12.78
CA ASP A 142 -13.66 1.30 -13.99
C ASP A 142 -12.60 2.40 -13.79
N ASP A 143 -12.92 3.48 -13.07
CA ASP A 143 -11.94 4.50 -12.67
C ASP A 143 -10.80 3.86 -11.87
N ALA A 144 -11.13 3.01 -10.90
CA ALA A 144 -10.14 2.37 -10.04
C ALA A 144 -9.25 1.41 -10.82
N VAL A 145 -9.82 0.61 -11.73
CA VAL A 145 -9.05 -0.27 -12.63
C VAL A 145 -8.12 0.55 -13.52
N ALA A 146 -8.63 1.60 -14.17
CA ALA A 146 -7.84 2.45 -15.04
C ALA A 146 -6.68 3.12 -14.29
N TYR A 147 -6.92 3.58 -13.06
CA TYR A 147 -5.88 4.13 -12.19
C TYR A 147 -4.79 3.12 -11.87
N VAL A 148 -5.16 1.92 -11.37
CA VAL A 148 -4.19 0.90 -10.97
C VAL A 148 -3.40 0.38 -12.16
N ASP A 149 -4.06 0.17 -13.31
CA ASP A 149 -3.39 -0.30 -14.53
C ASP A 149 -2.43 0.75 -15.08
N LYS A 150 -2.83 2.04 -15.08
CA LYS A 150 -1.93 3.11 -15.52
C LYS A 150 -0.76 3.31 -14.56
N LEU A 151 -0.98 3.21 -13.25
CA LEU A 151 0.11 3.27 -12.27
C LEU A 151 1.10 2.12 -12.50
N ARG A 152 0.57 0.91 -12.75
CA ARG A 152 1.36 -0.27 -13.13
C ARG A 152 2.17 -0.04 -14.39
N GLU A 153 1.58 0.52 -15.44
CA GLU A 153 2.27 0.86 -16.70
C GLU A 153 3.44 1.82 -16.44
N ILE A 154 3.22 2.88 -15.64
CA ILE A 154 4.26 3.87 -15.30
C ILE A 154 5.44 3.21 -14.59
N VAL A 155 5.19 2.41 -13.56
CA VAL A 155 6.30 1.79 -12.78
C VAL A 155 7.07 0.75 -13.60
N LEU A 156 6.39 0.03 -14.51
CA LEU A 156 7.02 -0.87 -15.46
C LEU A 156 7.91 -0.09 -16.44
N TYR A 157 7.40 1.00 -17.02
CA TYR A 157 8.14 1.81 -17.98
C TYR A 157 9.39 2.44 -17.36
N LEU A 158 9.31 2.85 -16.09
CA LEU A 158 10.46 3.37 -15.36
C LEU A 158 11.47 2.27 -14.97
N GLY A 159 11.09 0.99 -14.99
CA GLY A 159 11.90 -0.11 -14.49
C GLY A 159 12.17 0.02 -12.97
N VAL A 160 11.17 0.47 -12.20
CA VAL A 160 11.27 0.59 -10.73
C VAL A 160 10.65 -0.62 -10.01
N SER A 161 9.78 -1.37 -10.67
CA SER A 161 9.16 -2.60 -10.16
C SER A 161 8.69 -3.47 -11.33
N ASP A 162 8.66 -4.79 -11.14
CA ASP A 162 8.01 -5.73 -12.07
C ASP A 162 6.47 -5.62 -12.01
N ALA A 163 5.93 -4.99 -10.96
CA ALA A 163 4.52 -4.62 -10.78
C ALA A 163 3.51 -5.74 -11.16
N LYS A 164 3.80 -6.95 -10.70
CA LYS A 164 2.98 -8.15 -10.88
C LYS A 164 2.18 -8.41 -9.62
N MET A 165 0.85 -8.40 -9.75
CA MET A 165 -0.04 -8.61 -8.60
C MET A 165 0.01 -10.04 -8.07
N ASN A 166 0.14 -11.04 -8.96
CA ASN A 166 0.24 -12.45 -8.59
C ASN A 166 1.54 -12.82 -7.87
N GLU A 167 2.64 -12.10 -8.13
CA GLU A 167 3.93 -12.26 -7.44
C GLU A 167 4.06 -11.33 -6.22
N GLY A 168 3.07 -10.46 -5.99
CA GLY A 168 3.03 -9.54 -4.85
C GLY A 168 3.88 -8.27 -5.00
N SER A 169 4.51 -8.05 -6.15
CA SER A 169 5.29 -6.83 -6.45
C SER A 169 4.42 -5.62 -6.83
N LEU A 170 3.10 -5.82 -6.95
CA LEU A 170 2.07 -4.79 -6.90
C LEU A 170 0.94 -5.25 -5.98
N ARG A 171 0.56 -4.44 -5.00
CA ARG A 171 -0.56 -4.70 -4.09
C ARG A 171 -1.52 -3.51 -4.12
N CYS A 172 -2.81 -3.79 -3.94
CA CYS A 172 -3.84 -2.77 -3.91
C CYS A 172 -4.86 -3.10 -2.83
N ASP A 173 -5.08 -2.14 -1.94
CA ASP A 173 -6.21 -2.13 -1.00
C ASP A 173 -7.19 -1.05 -1.48
N VAL A 174 -8.48 -1.37 -1.46
CA VAL A 174 -9.55 -0.47 -1.90
C VAL A 174 -10.22 0.15 -0.68
N ASN A 175 -10.40 1.47 -0.69
CA ASN A 175 -11.17 2.20 0.30
C ASN A 175 -12.42 2.76 -0.38
N ILE A 176 -13.61 2.38 0.08
CA ILE A 176 -14.89 2.74 -0.54
C ILE A 176 -15.92 3.19 0.50
N SER A 177 -16.67 4.22 0.13
CA SER A 177 -17.85 4.70 0.85
C SER A 177 -18.85 5.21 -0.18
N LEU A 178 -20.15 5.03 0.10
CA LEU A 178 -21.22 5.66 -0.67
C LEU A 178 -21.70 6.94 -0.02
N ARG A 179 -22.22 7.86 -0.83
CA ARG A 179 -22.91 9.07 -0.36
C ARG A 179 -24.09 9.40 -1.28
N PRO A 180 -25.19 9.99 -0.76
CA PRO A 180 -26.31 10.43 -1.60
C PRO A 180 -25.88 11.49 -2.63
N TYR A 181 -26.54 11.50 -3.78
CA TYR A 181 -26.30 12.53 -4.81
C TYR A 181 -26.55 13.93 -4.24
N GLY A 182 -25.67 14.87 -4.60
CA GLY A 182 -25.72 16.26 -4.12
C GLY A 182 -25.08 16.49 -2.75
N THR A 183 -24.62 15.45 -2.05
CA THR A 183 -23.90 15.61 -0.78
C THR A 183 -22.40 15.70 -0.98
N GLU A 184 -21.76 16.55 -0.17
CA GLU A 184 -20.29 16.70 -0.17
C GLU A 184 -19.62 15.80 0.88
N GLU A 185 -20.33 15.48 1.97
CA GLU A 185 -19.82 14.66 3.06
C GLU A 185 -19.58 13.20 2.61
N PHE A 186 -18.45 12.63 3.04
CA PHE A 186 -18.14 11.23 2.77
C PHE A 186 -18.85 10.33 3.78
N GLY A 187 -19.40 9.21 3.29
CA GLY A 187 -19.97 8.18 4.15
C GLY A 187 -18.90 7.38 4.90
N ASN A 188 -19.36 6.44 5.72
CA ASN A 188 -18.46 5.53 6.42
C ASN A 188 -17.65 4.67 5.45
N LYS A 189 -16.35 4.57 5.73
CA LYS A 189 -15.37 3.92 4.86
C LYS A 189 -15.26 2.43 5.17
N VAL A 190 -15.38 1.60 4.14
CA VAL A 190 -15.02 0.19 4.13
C VAL A 190 -13.69 0.03 3.40
N GLU A 191 -12.78 -0.73 4.00
CA GLU A 191 -11.47 -1.08 3.44
C GLU A 191 -11.50 -2.54 2.98
N ILE A 192 -11.26 -2.80 1.70
CA ILE A 192 -11.19 -4.14 1.12
C ILE A 192 -9.72 -4.48 0.85
N LYS A 193 -9.27 -5.60 1.41
CA LYS A 193 -7.90 -6.11 1.27
C LYS A 193 -7.84 -7.39 0.42
N ASN A 194 -6.61 -7.80 0.08
CA ASN A 194 -6.27 -9.04 -0.63
C ASN A 194 -6.80 -9.09 -2.08
N LEU A 195 -6.57 -8.02 -2.84
CA LEU A 195 -6.97 -7.94 -4.24
C LEU A 195 -5.77 -8.34 -5.13
N ASN A 196 -5.80 -9.57 -5.63
CA ASN A 196 -4.68 -10.16 -6.39
C ASN A 196 -4.70 -9.89 -7.91
N SER A 197 -5.73 -9.22 -8.42
CA SER A 197 -5.84 -8.87 -9.85
C SER A 197 -6.68 -7.62 -10.06
N LEU A 198 -6.52 -6.95 -11.21
CA LEU A 198 -7.38 -5.82 -11.61
C LEU A 198 -8.86 -6.21 -11.69
N ASN A 199 -9.15 -7.44 -12.11
CA ASN A 199 -10.51 -7.97 -12.13
C ASN A 199 -11.09 -8.12 -10.71
N ASN A 200 -10.28 -8.53 -9.73
CA ASN A 200 -10.71 -8.58 -8.33
C ASN A 200 -10.97 -7.18 -7.78
N VAL A 201 -10.13 -6.20 -8.12
CA VAL A 201 -10.37 -4.78 -7.78
C VAL A 201 -11.75 -4.36 -8.28
N LYS A 202 -12.03 -4.56 -9.57
CA LYS A 202 -13.32 -4.22 -10.18
C LYS A 202 -14.50 -4.86 -9.45
N LYS A 203 -14.49 -6.19 -9.34
CA LYS A 203 -15.60 -6.95 -8.77
C LYS A 203 -15.81 -6.68 -7.29
N SER A 204 -14.73 -6.47 -6.53
CA SER A 204 -14.83 -6.12 -5.12
C SER A 204 -15.52 -4.77 -4.91
N ILE A 205 -15.24 -3.79 -5.77
CA ILE A 205 -15.90 -2.48 -5.76
C ILE A 205 -17.37 -2.62 -6.14
N GLU A 206 -17.68 -3.32 -7.23
CA GLU A 206 -19.06 -3.52 -7.70
C GLU A 206 -19.92 -4.23 -6.64
N PHE A 207 -19.39 -5.26 -6.01
CA PHE A 207 -20.05 -5.96 -4.91
C PHE A 207 -20.29 -5.02 -3.73
N GLU A 208 -19.28 -4.26 -3.31
CA GLU A 208 -19.39 -3.38 -2.15
C GLU A 208 -20.33 -2.19 -2.40
N ILE A 209 -20.38 -1.67 -3.63
CA ILE A 209 -21.39 -0.68 -4.05
C ILE A 209 -22.79 -1.26 -3.85
N LYS A 210 -23.05 -2.48 -4.36
CA LYS A 210 -24.37 -3.13 -4.22
C LYS A 210 -24.72 -3.33 -2.74
N ARG A 211 -23.80 -3.90 -1.95
CA ARG A 211 -23.99 -4.15 -0.52
C ARG A 211 -24.31 -2.87 0.25
N GLN A 212 -23.49 -1.82 0.10
CA GLN A 212 -23.72 -0.57 0.81
C GLN A 212 -25.01 0.11 0.36
N THR A 213 -25.37 0.01 -0.92
CA THR A 213 -26.65 0.54 -1.43
C THR A 213 -27.84 -0.14 -0.75
N GLU A 214 -27.83 -1.47 -0.63
CA GLU A 214 -28.90 -2.22 0.04
C GLU A 214 -29.05 -1.85 1.52
N LEU A 215 -27.95 -1.63 2.24
CA LEU A 215 -27.98 -1.18 3.63
C LEU A 215 -28.56 0.23 3.74
N LEU A 216 -28.07 1.17 2.94
CA LEU A 216 -28.50 2.57 2.97
C LEU A 216 -29.97 2.73 2.58
N LEU A 217 -30.47 1.96 1.60
CA LEU A 217 -31.88 1.99 1.20
C LEU A 217 -32.82 1.41 2.27
N LYS A 218 -32.33 0.56 3.17
CA LYS A 218 -33.06 0.08 4.35
C LYS A 218 -33.01 1.04 5.53
N GLY A 219 -32.27 2.15 5.42
CA GLY A 219 -32.00 3.07 6.53
C GLY A 219 -30.99 2.52 7.53
N GLU A 220 -30.21 1.50 7.16
CA GLU A 220 -29.15 0.94 7.99
C GLU A 220 -27.83 1.74 7.81
N VAL A 221 -26.97 1.70 8.84
CA VAL A 221 -25.67 2.37 8.80
C VAL A 221 -24.60 1.40 8.29
N VAL A 222 -23.75 1.88 7.39
CA VAL A 222 -22.53 1.14 6.99
C VAL A 222 -21.48 1.33 8.09
N ASP A 223 -21.09 0.26 8.78
CA ASP A 223 -20.01 0.31 9.77
C ASP A 223 -18.63 0.53 9.10
N GLN A 224 -17.69 1.14 9.82
CA GLN A 224 -16.29 1.15 9.39
C GLN A 224 -15.65 -0.23 9.58
N GLU A 225 -15.34 -0.89 8.48
CA GLU A 225 -14.92 -2.29 8.46
C GLU A 225 -13.67 -2.49 7.61
N THR A 226 -12.86 -3.48 7.99
CA THR A 226 -11.91 -4.11 7.07
C THR A 226 -12.50 -5.43 6.61
N ARG A 227 -12.61 -5.61 5.30
CA ARG A 227 -13.15 -6.79 4.62
C ARG A 227 -12.07 -7.39 3.73
N ARG A 228 -12.16 -8.69 3.43
CA ARG A 228 -11.37 -9.35 2.37
C ARG A 228 -12.25 -9.68 1.19
N PHE A 229 -11.70 -9.64 -0.01
CA PHE A 229 -12.38 -10.20 -1.18
C PHE A 229 -12.14 -11.71 -1.25
N ASP A 230 -13.19 -12.49 -1.44
CA ASP A 230 -13.13 -13.93 -1.63
C ASP A 230 -13.33 -14.27 -3.10
N GLU A 231 -12.30 -14.83 -3.74
CA GLU A 231 -12.33 -15.10 -5.19
C GLU A 231 -13.26 -16.26 -5.57
N ALA A 232 -13.53 -17.21 -4.67
CA ALA A 232 -14.40 -18.34 -4.99
C ALA A 232 -15.88 -17.93 -5.01
N THR A 233 -16.27 -17.08 -4.05
CA THR A 233 -17.65 -16.60 -3.89
C THR A 233 -17.91 -15.28 -4.60
N GLN A 234 -16.85 -14.53 -4.92
CA GLN A 234 -16.92 -13.16 -5.48
C GLN A 234 -17.58 -12.16 -4.51
N GLU A 235 -17.44 -12.38 -3.21
CA GLU A 235 -18.03 -11.55 -2.15
C GLU A 235 -16.96 -10.83 -1.32
N THR A 236 -17.36 -9.75 -0.62
CA THR A 236 -16.55 -9.17 0.45
C THR A 236 -16.92 -9.80 1.79
N ILE A 237 -15.96 -10.38 2.50
CA ILE A 237 -16.16 -11.03 3.81
C ILE A 237 -15.62 -10.13 4.91
N LEU A 238 -16.41 -9.89 5.96
CA LEU A 238 -15.99 -9.13 7.12
C LEU A 238 -14.79 -9.80 7.81
N MET A 239 -13.71 -9.07 8.01
CA MET A 239 -12.58 -9.54 8.83
C MET A 239 -12.62 -8.94 10.23
N ARG A 240 -12.77 -7.62 10.31
CA ARG A 240 -12.79 -6.89 11.58
C ARG A 240 -13.63 -5.63 11.46
N LYS A 241 -14.34 -5.29 12.53
CA LYS A 241 -14.94 -3.97 12.73
C LYS A 241 -13.91 -3.04 13.38
N LYS A 242 -13.78 -1.82 12.90
CA LYS A 242 -12.89 -0.82 13.52
C LYS A 242 -13.60 -0.23 14.73
N SER A 243 -13.29 -0.74 15.93
CA SER A 243 -13.83 -0.19 17.19
C SER A 243 -13.05 1.02 17.70
N SER A 244 -11.79 1.17 17.30
CA SER A 244 -10.93 2.35 17.53
C SER A 244 -9.77 2.33 16.54
N ALA A 245 -9.23 3.51 16.20
CA ALA A 245 -8.00 3.59 15.41
C ALA A 245 -6.83 3.04 16.24
N VAL A 246 -6.08 2.09 15.69
CA VAL A 246 -4.86 1.59 16.34
C VAL A 246 -3.85 2.74 16.38
N ASP A 247 -3.42 3.13 17.57
CA ASP A 247 -2.34 4.10 17.73
C ASP A 247 -0.99 3.43 17.43
N TYR A 248 -0.49 3.66 16.21
CA TYR A 248 0.81 3.18 15.75
C TYR A 248 1.99 3.92 16.39
N ARG A 249 1.73 4.94 17.23
CA ARG A 249 2.74 5.71 17.97
C ARG A 249 3.87 6.20 17.07
N TYR A 250 3.53 6.87 15.98
CA TYR A 250 4.51 7.31 14.98
C TYR A 250 5.52 8.31 15.55
N PHE A 251 6.81 8.05 15.32
CA PHE A 251 7.89 9.00 15.62
C PHE A 251 9.07 8.80 14.65
N ARG A 252 9.92 9.82 14.52
CA ARG A 252 11.13 9.75 13.67
C ARG A 252 11.99 8.57 14.08
N ASP A 253 12.46 7.78 13.11
CA ASP A 253 13.45 6.75 13.42
C ASP A 253 14.77 7.42 13.88
N PRO A 254 15.20 7.22 15.14
CA PRO A 254 16.41 7.86 15.65
C PRO A 254 17.68 7.30 15.01
N ASN A 255 17.62 6.11 14.40
CA ASN A 255 18.76 5.43 13.79
C ASN A 255 18.99 5.85 12.33
N ILE A 256 18.06 6.60 11.73
CA ILE A 256 18.19 7.14 10.37
C ILE A 256 18.19 8.66 10.47
N HIS A 257 19.37 9.26 10.29
CA HIS A 257 19.49 10.71 10.22
C HIS A 257 18.72 11.24 8.99
N PRO A 258 18.04 12.40 9.09
CA PRO A 258 17.45 13.04 7.93
C PRO A 258 18.50 13.31 6.86
N ILE A 259 18.16 13.03 5.61
CA ILE A 259 19.06 13.17 4.46
C ILE A 259 18.51 14.31 3.59
N GLN A 260 19.32 15.34 3.39
CA GLN A 260 19.00 16.41 2.44
C GLN A 260 19.17 15.88 1.02
N LEU A 261 18.08 15.87 0.25
CA LEU A 261 18.13 15.59 -1.17
C LEU A 261 18.71 16.80 -1.90
N ASP A 262 19.57 16.53 -2.88
CA ASP A 262 20.05 17.54 -3.82
C ASP A 262 18.87 17.97 -4.71
N ALA A 263 18.90 19.22 -5.15
CA ALA A 263 17.94 19.76 -6.09
C ALA A 263 18.18 19.26 -7.54
N ASN A 264 19.36 18.68 -7.79
CA ASN A 264 19.80 18.19 -9.11
C ASN A 264 19.66 16.67 -9.27
#